data_AF-A0A947RIU5-F1
#
_entry.id   AF-A0A947RIU5-F1
#
_cell.length_a   1.000
_cell.length_b   1.000
_cell.length_c   1.000
_cell.angle_alpha   90.00
_cell.angle_beta   90.00
_cell.angle_gamma   90.00
#
_symmetry.space_group_name_H-M   'P 1'
#
loop_
_entity.id
_entity.type
_entity.pdbx_description
1 polymer ?
#
loop_
_entity_poly.entity_id
_entity_poly.type
_entity_poly.pdbx_seq_one_letter_code
_entity_poly.pdbx_strand_id
1 'polypeptide(L)'
;NVKWVWSPNHLSFPNESWNEASDYYPGSAYVDWIGIDGYNWGFGDWFTFDEIYSSSYATFSTYGKPIMIGEFASAEDGGDKAAWITSTFLTIKNDYPQIRAFNWFNINKERDWRINSSSSAEAAFKTAVSDSYFLDSRPTE
;
A
#
# COMPACT_ATOMS: atom_id res chain seq x y z
N ASN A 1 7.63 23.88 0.32
CA ASN A 1 8.51 22.70 0.16
C ASN A 1 8.05 21.50 0.98
N VAL A 2 7.27 21.67 2.06
CA VAL A 2 6.65 20.55 2.82
C VAL A 2 5.28 20.20 2.23
N LYS A 3 4.94 18.90 2.25
CA LYS A 3 3.61 18.35 1.92
C LYS A 3 3.10 17.53 3.10
N TRP A 4 1.80 17.58 3.35
CA TRP A 4 1.14 16.87 4.44
C TRP A 4 0.46 15.59 3.96
N VAL A 5 0.89 14.45 4.50
CA VAL A 5 0.28 13.14 4.26
C VAL A 5 -0.54 12.75 5.47
N TRP A 6 -1.84 12.52 5.28
CA TRP A 6 -2.69 11.93 6.32
C TRP A 6 -2.80 10.42 6.05
N SER A 7 -2.27 9.58 6.94
CA SER A 7 -2.03 8.15 6.70
C SER A 7 -2.65 7.28 7.80
N PRO A 8 -3.94 6.90 7.69
CA PRO A 8 -4.52 5.86 8.53
C PRO A 8 -4.05 4.45 8.13
N ASN A 9 -4.32 3.47 8.99
CA ASN A 9 -4.28 2.06 8.61
C ASN A 9 -5.43 1.75 7.61
N HIS A 10 -5.26 0.70 6.79
CA HIS A 10 -6.28 0.26 5.82
C HIS A 10 -7.62 -0.13 6.46
N LEU A 11 -7.62 -0.50 7.75
CA LEU A 11 -8.81 -0.78 8.54
C LEU A 11 -8.73 -0.15 9.94
N SER A 12 -9.88 -0.04 10.58
CA SER A 12 -10.02 0.41 11.97
C SER A 12 -9.66 -0.74 12.91
N PHE A 13 -8.60 -0.58 13.71
CA PHE A 13 -8.23 -1.52 14.77
C PHE A 13 -7.96 -0.78 16.09
N PRO A 14 -8.80 -0.95 17.14
CA PRO A 14 -10.03 -1.76 17.17
C PRO A 14 -11.12 -1.25 16.20
N ASN A 15 -12.02 -2.15 15.77
CA ASN A 15 -13.11 -1.82 14.86
C ASN A 15 -14.29 -1.20 15.61
N GLU A 16 -14.13 0.06 15.99
CA GLU A 16 -15.07 0.86 16.76
C GLU A 16 -15.38 2.14 16.02
N SER A 17 -16.59 2.68 16.17
CA SER A 17 -17.04 3.85 15.39
C SER A 17 -16.13 5.06 15.54
N TRP A 18 -15.62 5.34 16.75
CA TRP A 18 -14.72 6.47 16.99
C TRP A 18 -13.35 6.33 16.30
N ASN A 19 -12.99 5.12 15.86
CA ASN A 19 -11.72 4.80 15.22
C ASN A 19 -11.84 4.72 13.69
N GLU A 20 -13.03 5.02 13.15
CA GLU A 20 -13.20 5.13 11.71
C GLU A 20 -12.35 6.28 11.17
N ALA A 21 -11.56 6.00 10.14
CA ALA A 21 -10.58 6.96 9.64
C ALA A 21 -11.21 8.31 9.24
N SER A 22 -12.43 8.27 8.72
CA SER A 22 -13.19 9.47 8.36
C SER A 22 -13.45 10.41 9.55
N ASP A 23 -13.51 9.91 10.79
CA ASP A 23 -13.80 10.70 11.99
C ASP A 23 -12.62 11.56 12.45
N TYR A 24 -11.39 11.18 12.07
CA TYR A 24 -10.17 11.94 12.37
C TYR A 24 -9.45 12.45 11.11
N TYR A 25 -10.16 12.51 9.98
CA TYR A 25 -9.69 13.24 8.81
C TYR A 25 -9.73 14.75 9.06
N PRO A 26 -8.60 15.49 9.00
CA PRO A 26 -8.57 16.91 9.36
C PRO A 26 -9.22 17.83 8.32
N GLY A 27 -9.68 17.27 7.19
CA GLY A 27 -10.29 17.99 6.08
C GLY A 27 -9.31 18.30 4.95
N SER A 28 -9.83 18.34 3.72
CA SER A 28 -9.05 18.46 2.48
C SER A 28 -8.21 19.75 2.36
N ALA A 29 -8.48 20.76 3.19
CA ALA A 29 -7.68 21.98 3.26
C ALA A 29 -6.32 21.79 3.96
N TYR A 30 -6.17 20.74 4.77
CA TYR A 30 -4.95 20.47 5.57
C TYR A 30 -4.14 19.29 5.04
N VAL A 31 -4.59 18.64 3.96
CA VAL A 31 -4.01 17.40 3.44
C VAL A 31 -3.62 17.58 1.99
N ASP A 32 -2.36 17.28 1.66
CA ASP A 32 -1.87 17.23 0.29
C ASP A 32 -2.04 15.83 -0.32
N TRP A 33 -1.81 14.77 0.47
CA TRP A 33 -1.87 13.36 0.07
C TRP A 33 -2.57 12.50 1.11
N ILE A 34 -3.26 11.47 0.65
CA ILE A 34 -3.75 10.40 1.53
C ILE A 34 -2.70 9.28 1.54
N GLY A 35 -2.33 8.80 2.71
CA GLY A 35 -1.57 7.57 2.90
C GLY A 35 -2.51 6.42 3.33
N ILE A 36 -2.14 5.18 3.01
CA ILE A 36 -2.84 4.00 3.53
C ILE A 36 -1.78 2.94 3.86
N ASP A 37 -1.83 2.41 5.08
CA ASP A 37 -0.89 1.38 5.55
C ASP A 37 -1.58 0.02 5.67
N GLY A 38 -1.00 -1.03 5.10
CA GLY A 38 -1.61 -2.36 5.06
C GLY A 38 -0.65 -3.45 4.62
N TYR A 39 -0.73 -4.61 5.28
CA TYR A 39 0.23 -5.70 5.13
C TYR A 39 -0.50 -7.01 4.88
N ASN A 40 0.02 -7.83 3.97
CA ASN A 40 -0.36 -9.24 3.92
C ASN A 40 0.42 -9.99 5.01
N TRP A 41 -0.21 -10.15 6.17
CA TRP A 41 0.42 -10.73 7.34
C TRP A 41 0.68 -12.23 7.22
N GLY A 42 0.02 -12.97 6.33
CA GLY A 42 0.11 -14.43 6.32
C GLY A 42 -0.42 -15.03 7.62
N PHE A 43 0.32 -15.96 8.25
CA PHE A 43 -0.15 -16.71 9.44
C PHE A 43 -1.39 -17.60 9.20
N GLY A 44 -1.65 -18.00 7.95
CA GLY A 44 -2.81 -18.82 7.58
C GLY A 44 -3.98 -18.02 7.02
N ASP A 45 -3.98 -16.69 7.19
CA ASP A 45 -4.92 -15.77 6.55
C ASP A 45 -4.16 -14.95 5.49
N TRP A 46 -4.18 -15.44 4.25
CA TRP A 46 -3.49 -14.82 3.13
C TRP A 46 -4.42 -13.85 2.39
N PHE A 47 -4.06 -12.57 2.36
CA PHE A 47 -4.84 -11.54 1.70
C PHE A 47 -4.11 -10.97 0.49
N THR A 48 -4.83 -10.81 -0.62
CA THR A 48 -4.38 -10.05 -1.78
C THR A 48 -4.31 -8.55 -1.47
N PHE A 49 -3.62 -7.79 -2.31
CA PHE A 49 -3.63 -6.32 -2.20
C PHE A 49 -5.05 -5.75 -2.24
N ASP A 50 -5.91 -6.27 -3.13
CA ASP A 50 -7.28 -5.77 -3.28
C ASP A 50 -8.12 -5.99 -2.00
N GLU A 51 -8.00 -7.16 -1.37
CA GLU A 51 -8.68 -7.46 -0.10
C GLU A 51 -8.23 -6.54 1.05
N ILE A 52 -6.96 -6.09 1.03
CA ILE A 52 -6.43 -5.16 2.03
C ILE A 52 -6.88 -3.72 1.75
N TYR A 53 -6.86 -3.27 0.49
CA TYR A 53 -6.93 -1.85 0.16
C TYR A 53 -8.25 -1.38 -0.46
N SER A 54 -9.09 -2.26 -1.00
CA SER A 54 -10.29 -1.86 -1.76
C SER A 54 -11.26 -0.98 -0.97
N SER A 55 -11.54 -1.33 0.29
CA SER A 55 -12.49 -0.60 1.14
C SER A 55 -12.01 0.82 1.47
N SER A 56 -10.78 0.96 1.94
CA SER A 56 -10.18 2.26 2.27
C SER A 56 -9.97 3.12 1.03
N TYR A 57 -9.54 2.52 -0.08
CA TYR A 57 -9.42 3.22 -1.37
C TYR A 57 -10.78 3.73 -1.87
N ALA A 58 -11.83 2.92 -1.83
CA ALA A 58 -13.18 3.34 -2.24
C ALA A 58 -13.65 4.56 -1.45
N THR A 59 -13.34 4.61 -0.16
CA THR A 59 -13.67 5.75 0.71
C THR A 59 -12.82 6.98 0.38
N PHE A 60 -11.49 6.85 0.45
CA PHE A 60 -10.59 8.01 0.38
C PHE A 60 -10.41 8.57 -1.02
N SER A 61 -10.68 7.78 -2.07
CA SER A 61 -10.65 8.28 -3.45
C SER A 61 -11.69 9.37 -3.73
N THR A 62 -12.71 9.49 -2.87
CA THR A 62 -13.71 10.57 -2.92
C THR A 62 -13.19 11.90 -2.39
N TYR A 63 -12.05 11.92 -1.67
CA TYR A 63 -11.52 13.14 -1.05
C TYR A 63 -10.78 14.07 -2.02
N GLY A 64 -10.63 13.65 -3.28
CA GLY A 64 -10.04 14.47 -4.35
C GLY A 64 -8.54 14.72 -4.16
N LYS A 65 -7.83 13.79 -3.51
CA LYS A 65 -6.40 13.86 -3.23
C LYS A 65 -5.68 12.64 -3.84
N PRO A 66 -4.42 12.77 -4.29
CA PRO A 66 -3.63 11.62 -4.67
C PRO A 66 -3.41 10.70 -3.46
N ILE A 67 -3.39 9.39 -3.73
CA ILE A 67 -3.19 8.34 -2.72
C ILE A 67 -1.75 7.83 -2.83
N MET A 68 -1.14 7.61 -1.67
CA MET A 68 0.11 6.92 -1.47
C MET A 68 -0.18 5.64 -0.68
N ILE A 69 0.41 4.52 -1.08
CA ILE A 69 0.53 3.36 -0.18
C ILE A 69 1.68 3.66 0.77
N GLY A 70 1.34 4.07 2.00
CA GLY A 70 2.28 4.62 2.98
C GLY A 70 3.23 3.56 3.52
N GLU A 71 2.68 2.38 3.79
CA GLU A 71 3.44 1.19 4.13
C GLU A 71 2.73 -0.06 3.59
N PHE A 72 3.48 -0.93 2.92
CA PHE A 72 3.01 -2.26 2.54
C PHE A 72 4.15 -3.27 2.41
N ALA A 73 3.81 -4.52 2.69
CA ALA A 73 4.63 -5.69 2.38
C ALA A 73 3.77 -6.96 2.49
N SER A 74 4.34 -8.07 2.03
CA SER A 74 3.80 -9.41 2.24
C SER A 74 4.81 -10.26 2.98
N ALA A 75 4.31 -11.15 3.84
CA ALA A 75 5.11 -12.23 4.38
C ALA A 75 5.29 -13.36 3.35
N GLU A 76 6.11 -14.37 3.70
CA GLU A 76 6.40 -15.54 2.83
C GLU A 76 5.46 -16.72 3.09
N ASP A 77 5.03 -16.95 4.34
CA ASP A 77 4.14 -18.07 4.67
C ASP A 77 2.65 -17.73 4.53
N GLY A 78 1.86 -18.74 4.15
CA GLY A 78 0.43 -18.63 3.86
C GLY A 78 0.09 -18.58 2.36
N GLY A 79 1.09 -18.39 1.49
CA GLY A 79 0.90 -18.29 0.05
C GLY A 79 2.21 -18.12 -0.71
N ASP A 80 2.16 -17.48 -1.88
CA ASP A 80 3.32 -17.19 -2.73
C ASP A 80 3.57 -15.68 -2.80
N LYS A 81 4.60 -15.20 -2.10
CA LYS A 81 4.97 -13.79 -2.05
C LYS A 81 5.38 -13.23 -3.41
N ALA A 82 6.03 -14.02 -4.26
CA ALA A 82 6.43 -13.59 -5.60
C ALA A 82 5.20 -13.37 -6.50
N ALA A 83 4.23 -14.28 -6.43
CA ALA A 83 2.94 -14.11 -7.10
C ALA A 83 2.17 -12.90 -6.55
N TRP A 84 2.17 -12.72 -5.22
CA TRP A 84 1.52 -11.57 -4.57
C TRP A 84 2.13 -10.23 -4.98
N ILE A 85 3.45 -10.14 -5.07
CA ILE A 85 4.14 -8.95 -5.57
C ILE A 85 3.69 -8.65 -7.01
N THR A 86 3.71 -9.68 -7.87
CA THR A 86 3.34 -9.52 -9.28
C THR A 86 1.90 -9.04 -9.43
N SER A 87 0.94 -9.68 -8.72
CA SER A 87 -0.47 -9.27 -8.78
C SER A 87 -0.68 -7.89 -8.17
N THR A 88 -0.03 -7.56 -7.06
CA THR A 88 -0.14 -6.25 -6.40
C THR A 88 0.19 -5.11 -7.35
N PHE A 89 1.33 -5.16 -8.04
CA PHE A 89 1.71 -4.08 -8.96
C PHE A 89 0.81 -4.03 -10.21
N LEU A 90 0.30 -5.17 -10.70
CA LEU A 90 -0.71 -5.18 -11.77
C LEU A 90 -2.03 -4.54 -11.32
N THR A 91 -2.50 -4.88 -10.12
CA THR A 91 -3.71 -4.31 -9.51
C THR A 91 -3.57 -2.80 -9.29
N ILE A 92 -2.43 -2.34 -8.74
CA ILE A 92 -2.16 -0.90 -8.59
C ILE A 92 -2.24 -0.18 -9.94
N LYS A 93 -1.65 -0.76 -10.99
CA LYS A 93 -1.65 -0.19 -12.35
C LYS A 93 -3.04 -0.16 -12.99
N ASN A 94 -3.82 -1.22 -12.86
CA ASN A 94 -5.06 -1.40 -13.61
C ASN A 94 -6.29 -0.84 -12.88
N ASP A 95 -6.33 -0.99 -11.55
CA ASP A 95 -7.58 -0.85 -10.79
C ASP A 95 -7.55 0.35 -9.82
N TYR A 96 -6.36 0.86 -9.47
CA TYR A 96 -6.17 1.92 -8.47
C TYR A 96 -5.53 3.19 -9.05
N PRO A 97 -6.17 3.87 -10.03
CA PRO A 97 -5.57 4.99 -10.75
C PRO A 97 -5.29 6.24 -9.90
N GLN A 98 -5.80 6.37 -8.68
CA GLN A 98 -5.44 7.47 -7.78
C GLN A 98 -4.18 7.18 -6.94
N ILE A 99 -3.68 5.94 -6.93
CA ILE A 99 -2.38 5.64 -6.33
C ILE A 99 -1.28 6.24 -7.21
N ARG A 100 -0.51 7.16 -6.64
CA ARG A 100 0.58 7.88 -7.32
C ARG A 100 1.94 7.65 -6.67
N ALA A 101 1.99 6.97 -5.54
CA ALA A 101 3.22 6.59 -4.86
C ALA A 101 3.00 5.33 -4.00
N PHE A 102 4.07 4.60 -3.74
CA PHE A 102 4.09 3.50 -2.79
C PHE A 102 5.41 3.54 -2.01
N ASN A 103 5.40 2.98 -0.80
CA ASN A 103 6.58 2.84 0.03
C ASN A 103 6.61 1.44 0.65
N TRP A 104 7.48 0.59 0.11
CA TRP A 104 7.62 -0.79 0.58
C TRP A 104 8.33 -0.82 1.94
N PHE A 105 7.76 -1.53 2.91
CA PHE A 105 8.35 -1.68 4.24
C PHE A 105 9.46 -2.73 4.25
N ASN A 106 10.67 -2.35 3.81
CA ASN A 106 11.76 -3.30 3.52
C ASN A 106 12.62 -3.64 4.75
N ILE A 107 12.08 -4.40 5.70
CA ILE A 107 12.80 -4.79 6.93
C ILE A 107 12.40 -6.19 7.40
N ASN A 108 13.31 -6.91 8.07
CA ASN A 108 12.96 -8.12 8.79
C ASN A 108 12.58 -7.75 10.23
N LYS A 109 11.31 -7.86 10.60
CA LYS A 109 10.76 -7.42 11.90
C LYS A 109 9.72 -8.42 12.41
N GLU A 110 8.45 -8.05 12.56
CA GLU A 110 7.38 -8.98 12.97
C GLU A 110 7.26 -10.15 12.00
N ARG A 111 7.54 -9.88 10.72
CA ARG A 111 7.77 -10.86 9.65
C ARG A 111 8.95 -10.41 8.80
N ASP A 112 9.42 -11.29 7.94
CA ASP A 112 10.43 -10.93 6.94
C ASP A 112 9.78 -10.18 5.76
N TRP A 113 9.60 -8.87 5.94
CA TRP A 113 8.94 -7.98 4.96
C TRP A 113 9.84 -7.63 3.78
N ARG A 114 11.13 -7.98 3.81
CA ARG A 114 12.09 -7.56 2.80
C ARG A 114 11.69 -8.04 1.41
N ILE A 115 11.98 -7.25 0.37
CA ILE A 115 11.80 -7.65 -1.03
C ILE A 115 12.67 -8.86 -1.39
N ASN A 116 13.77 -9.06 -0.65
CA ASN A 116 14.71 -10.15 -0.84
C ASN A 116 14.66 -11.19 0.29
N SER A 117 13.49 -11.41 0.89
CA SER A 117 13.25 -12.54 1.80
C SER A 117 13.43 -13.90 1.11
N SER A 118 13.21 -13.95 -0.21
CA SER A 118 13.52 -15.07 -1.09
C SER A 118 13.99 -14.58 -2.47
N SER A 119 14.67 -15.45 -3.23
CA SER A 119 15.12 -15.13 -4.58
C SER A 119 13.96 -14.91 -5.56
N SER A 120 12.85 -15.61 -5.39
CA SER A 120 11.63 -15.43 -6.18
C SER A 120 10.94 -14.09 -5.87
N ALA A 121 10.83 -13.70 -4.60
CA ALA A 121 10.29 -12.39 -4.22
C ALA A 121 11.13 -11.24 -4.78
N GLU A 122 12.46 -11.35 -4.72
CA GLU A 122 13.37 -10.31 -5.24
C GLU A 122 13.23 -10.16 -6.76
N ALA A 123 13.17 -11.28 -7.48
CA ALA A 123 13.00 -11.29 -8.93
C ALA A 123 11.63 -10.72 -9.35
N ALA A 124 10.56 -11.09 -8.64
CA ALA A 124 9.22 -10.57 -8.89
C ALA A 124 9.16 -9.06 -8.67
N PHE A 125 9.73 -8.55 -7.57
CA PHE A 125 9.75 -7.12 -7.27
C PHE A 125 10.49 -6.33 -8.36
N LYS A 126 11.70 -6.77 -8.73
CA LYS A 126 12.50 -6.13 -9.80
C LYS A 126 11.75 -6.09 -11.13
N THR A 127 11.08 -7.19 -11.48
CA THR A 127 10.29 -7.29 -12.71
C THR A 127 9.11 -6.31 -12.68
N ALA A 128 8.34 -6.32 -11.58
CA ALA A 128 7.15 -5.50 -11.44
C ALA A 128 7.44 -3.99 -11.53
N VAL A 129 8.46 -3.49 -10.83
CA VAL A 129 8.80 -2.06 -10.82
C VAL A 129 9.54 -1.58 -12.08
N SER A 130 9.92 -2.50 -12.98
CA SER A 130 10.51 -2.16 -14.29
C SER A 130 9.49 -1.84 -15.38
N ASP A 131 8.20 -2.04 -15.10
CA ASP A 131 7.12 -1.56 -15.98
C ASP A 131 7.16 -0.03 -16.07
N SER A 132 7.08 0.51 -17.28
CA SER A 132 7.17 1.96 -17.54
C SER A 132 6.06 2.80 -16.91
N TYR A 133 5.01 2.15 -16.38
CA TYR A 133 4.03 2.79 -15.52
C TYR A 133 4.65 3.34 -14.22
N PHE A 134 5.66 2.67 -13.67
CA PHE A 134 6.36 3.09 -12.46
C PHE A 134 7.57 3.95 -12.80
N LEU A 135 7.71 5.06 -12.08
CA LEU A 135 8.80 6.02 -12.31
C LEU A 135 10.09 5.54 -11.64
N ASP A 136 11.20 5.62 -12.37
CA ASP A 136 12.54 5.31 -11.87
C ASP A 136 13.16 6.43 -11.02
N SER A 137 12.53 7.60 -11.03
CA SER A 137 12.98 8.82 -10.40
C SER A 137 11.78 9.68 -10.01
N ARG A 138 11.94 10.50 -8.97
CA ARG A 138 10.92 11.45 -8.57
C ARG A 138 10.74 12.48 -9.69
N PRO A 139 9.51 12.73 -10.20
CA PRO A 139 9.28 13.81 -11.14
C PRO A 139 9.63 15.16 -10.51
N THR A 140 10.32 16.01 -11.26
CA THR A 140 10.61 17.38 -10.83
C THR A 140 9.32 18.19 -10.84
N GLU A 141 9.04 18.87 -9.72
CA GLU A 141 7.92 19.83 -9.59
C GLU A 141 8.15 21.10 -10.42
#